data_AF-A0A1X7ABG1-F1
#
_entry.id   AF-A0A1X7ABG1-F1
#
_cell.length_a   1.000
_cell.length_b   1.000
_cell.length_c   1.000
_cell.angle_alpha   90.00
_cell.angle_beta   90.00
_cell.angle_gamma   90.00
#
_symmetry.space_group_name_H-M   'P 1'
#
loop_
_entity.id
_entity.type
_entity.pdbx_description
1 polymer ?
#
loop_
_entity_poly.entity_id
_entity_poly.type
_entity_poly.pdbx_seq_one_letter_code
_entity_poly.pdbx_strand_id
1 'polypeptide(L)'
;MANISGNTVGVDFTDVYTAAEAASGIKPRPFKTGQTVFGDDGKTYQYVKANATIGASNTAANITVSNGEYVAAASGGSADNASGVELSSGDYAWFIID
;
A
#
# COMPACT_ATOMS: atom_id res chain seq x y z
N MET A 1 17.56 -13.51 -22.63
CA MET A 1 17.34 -13.71 -21.19
C MET A 1 16.09 -12.94 -20.80
N ALA A 2 15.05 -13.60 -20.29
CA ALA A 2 13.94 -12.89 -19.66
C ALA A 2 14.45 -12.38 -18.31
N ASN A 3 14.61 -11.08 -18.16
CA ASN A 3 14.80 -10.48 -16.84
C ASN A 3 13.47 -10.73 -16.10
N ILE A 4 13.44 -11.74 -15.23
CA ILE A 4 12.43 -11.86 -14.19
C ILE A 4 12.67 -10.64 -13.30
N SER A 5 11.94 -9.56 -13.59
CA SER A 5 12.02 -8.29 -12.90
C SER A 5 11.70 -8.52 -11.42
N GLY A 6 12.74 -8.58 -10.60
CA GLY A 6 12.71 -8.36 -9.15
C GLY A 6 11.50 -8.90 -8.40
N ASN A 7 11.50 -10.20 -8.06
CA ASN A 7 10.64 -10.64 -6.98
C ASN A 7 11.11 -9.91 -5.72
N THR A 8 10.33 -8.96 -5.22
CA THR A 8 10.66 -8.22 -4.02
C THR A 8 10.50 -9.18 -2.85
N VAL A 9 11.62 -9.66 -2.31
CA VAL A 9 11.64 -10.59 -1.16
C VAL A 9 11.79 -9.81 0.15
N GLY A 10 11.12 -10.27 1.19
CA GLY A 10 11.15 -9.64 2.52
C GLY A 10 10.23 -8.43 2.66
N VAL A 11 9.14 -8.36 1.89
CA VAL A 11 8.09 -7.35 2.09
C VAL A 11 7.33 -7.71 3.36
N ASP A 12 7.32 -6.79 4.32
CA ASP A 12 6.41 -6.85 5.46
C ASP A 12 5.14 -6.08 5.10
N PHE A 13 4.01 -6.79 5.00
CA PHE A 13 2.73 -6.18 4.66
C PHE A 13 2.08 -5.40 5.81
N THR A 14 2.57 -5.61 7.04
CA THR A 14 2.13 -4.93 8.25
C THR A 14 2.86 -3.62 8.50
N ASP A 15 4.00 -3.42 7.85
CA ASP A 15 4.76 -2.17 7.94
C ASP A 15 3.99 -1.01 7.28
N VAL A 16 3.82 0.07 8.05
CA VAL A 16 3.22 1.31 7.61
C VAL A 16 4.30 2.38 7.54
N TYR A 17 4.42 2.98 6.37
CA TYR A 17 5.30 4.13 6.18
C TYR A 17 4.49 5.40 6.40
N THR A 18 4.70 6.06 7.54
CA THR A 18 3.84 7.17 7.95
C THR A 18 4.09 8.44 7.13
N ALA A 19 3.09 9.31 7.06
CA ALA A 19 3.19 10.62 6.41
C ALA A 19 4.32 11.48 7.02
N ALA A 20 4.53 11.37 8.33
CA ALA A 20 5.59 12.07 9.04
C ALA A 20 6.98 11.59 8.59
N GLU A 21 7.17 10.30 8.41
CA GLU A 21 8.42 9.72 7.89
C GLU A 21 8.64 10.11 6.42
N ALA A 22 7.57 10.15 5.63
CA ALA A 22 7.60 10.67 4.26
C ALA A 22 8.07 12.12 4.19
N ALA A 23 7.56 12.97 5.08
CA ALA A 23 7.89 14.39 5.13
C ALA A 23 9.29 14.65 5.69
N SER A 24 9.71 13.85 6.67
CA SER A 24 11.00 14.04 7.34
C SER A 24 12.19 13.57 6.51
N GLY A 25 11.99 12.68 5.54
CA GLY A 25 13.05 12.15 4.66
C GLY A 25 14.14 11.36 5.39
N ILE A 26 13.95 11.03 6.68
CA ILE A 26 14.93 10.32 7.52
C ILE A 26 15.17 8.89 6.99
N LYS A 27 14.13 8.28 6.43
CA LYS A 27 14.21 7.00 5.71
C LYS A 27 13.65 7.17 4.30
N PRO A 28 14.28 6.58 3.27
CA PRO A 28 13.68 6.55 1.94
C PRO A 28 12.41 5.71 1.97
N ARG A 29 11.42 6.09 1.15
CA ARG A 29 10.20 5.29 0.97
C ARG A 29 10.61 3.91 0.45
N PRO A 30 10.17 2.81 1.08
CA PRO A 30 10.65 1.47 0.73
C PRO A 30 10.15 1.03 -0.66
N PHE A 31 8.94 1.46 -1.04
CA PHE A 31 8.29 1.03 -2.28
C PHE A 31 7.64 2.21 -3.03
N LYS A 32 7.43 2.03 -4.33
CA LYS A 32 6.73 3.02 -5.15
C LYS A 32 5.22 2.75 -5.09
N THR A 33 4.40 3.80 -5.03
CA THR A 33 2.94 3.63 -5.13
C THR A 33 2.56 2.99 -6.46
N GLY A 34 1.63 2.04 -6.42
CA GLY A 34 1.21 1.23 -7.57
C GLY A 34 2.05 -0.03 -7.78
N GLN A 35 3.15 -0.22 -7.03
CA GLN A 35 3.90 -1.46 -7.05
C GLN A 35 3.03 -2.60 -6.57
N THR A 36 2.99 -3.70 -7.34
CA THR A 36 2.28 -4.92 -6.98
C THR A 36 3.27 -6.02 -6.66
N VAL A 37 2.93 -6.83 -5.67
CA VAL A 37 3.67 -8.04 -5.31
C VAL A 37 2.69 -9.17 -5.04
N PHE A 38 3.13 -10.40 -5.29
CA PHE A 38 2.36 -11.59 -5.00
C PHE A 38 2.82 -12.15 -3.65
N GLY A 39 1.89 -12.29 -2.71
CA GLY A 39 2.15 -12.90 -1.42
C GLY A 39 2.23 -14.41 -1.52
N ASP A 40 2.91 -15.03 -0.55
CA ASP A 40 2.98 -16.50 -0.43
C ASP A 40 1.60 -17.12 -0.11
N ASP A 41 0.68 -16.32 0.43
CA ASP A 41 -0.71 -16.68 0.70
C ASP A 41 -1.61 -16.71 -0.54
N GLY A 42 -1.05 -16.45 -1.73
CA GLY A 42 -1.77 -16.48 -3.00
C GLY A 42 -2.50 -15.18 -3.35
N LYS A 43 -2.38 -14.13 -2.53
CA LYS A 43 -3.03 -12.84 -2.77
C LYS A 43 -2.11 -11.84 -3.46
N THR A 44 -2.71 -10.89 -4.17
CA THR A 44 -1.97 -9.77 -4.76
C THR A 44 -2.07 -8.56 -3.85
N TYR A 45 -0.91 -7.97 -3.54
CA TYR A 45 -0.79 -6.77 -2.73
C TYR A 45 -0.34 -5.61 -3.60
N GLN A 46 -0.93 -4.44 -3.41
CA GLN A 46 -0.53 -3.19 -4.03
C GLN A 46 -0.13 -2.15 -2.99
N TYR A 47 1.01 -1.49 -3.19
CA TYR A 47 1.47 -0.42 -2.32
C TYR A 47 0.81 0.90 -2.70
N VAL A 48 0.17 1.57 -1.75
CA VAL A 48 -0.68 2.75 -1.99
C VAL A 48 -0.60 3.73 -0.84
N LYS A 49 -0.90 4.98 -1.16
CA LYS A 49 -1.01 6.08 -0.20
C LYS A 49 -2.45 6.22 0.29
N ALA A 50 -2.69 6.28 1.58
CA ALA A 50 -4.01 6.58 2.13
C ALA A 50 -4.39 8.05 1.83
N ASN A 51 -5.58 8.29 1.27
CA ASN A 51 -6.11 9.64 1.04
C ASN A 51 -6.99 10.15 2.21
N ALA A 52 -7.42 9.24 3.07
CA ALA A 52 -8.29 9.47 4.21
C ALA A 52 -7.88 8.54 5.35
N THR A 53 -8.52 8.66 6.51
CA THR A 53 -8.35 7.67 7.58
C THR A 53 -8.96 6.34 7.16
N ILE A 54 -8.17 5.28 7.14
CA ILE A 54 -8.59 3.93 6.74
C ILE A 54 -8.44 3.01 7.95
N GLY A 55 -9.55 2.41 8.37
CA GLY A 55 -9.55 1.49 9.50
C GLY A 55 -8.64 0.28 9.28
N ALA A 56 -8.12 -0.27 10.38
CA ALA A 56 -7.26 -1.45 10.41
C ALA A 56 -7.84 -2.66 9.66
N SER A 57 -9.15 -2.86 9.72
CA SER A 57 -9.86 -3.97 9.06
C SER A 57 -10.75 -3.50 7.92
N ASN A 58 -10.39 -2.39 7.26
CA ASN A 58 -11.18 -1.90 6.14
C ASN A 58 -11.03 -2.82 4.93
N THR A 59 -12.14 -3.34 4.42
CA THR A 59 -12.20 -4.29 3.29
C THR A 59 -12.86 -3.69 2.05
N ALA A 60 -13.00 -2.36 2.00
CA ALA A 60 -13.74 -1.67 0.95
C ALA A 60 -12.99 -0.43 0.42
N ALA A 61 -11.66 -0.44 0.51
CA ALA A 61 -10.86 0.68 0.04
C ALA A 61 -10.90 0.82 -1.48
N ASN A 62 -11.03 2.04 -1.97
CA ASN A 62 -10.98 2.33 -3.40
C ASN A 62 -9.60 2.84 -3.78
N ILE A 63 -8.89 2.11 -4.63
CA ILE A 63 -7.58 2.52 -5.14
C ILE A 63 -7.77 3.24 -6.47
N THR A 64 -7.33 4.50 -6.52
CA THR A 64 -7.40 5.34 -7.72
C THR A 64 -6.06 6.00 -7.98
N VAL A 65 -5.81 6.41 -9.22
CA VAL A 65 -4.62 7.19 -9.56
C VAL A 65 -4.96 8.67 -9.46
N SER A 66 -4.25 9.40 -8.61
CA SER A 66 -4.39 10.86 -8.46
C SER A 66 -3.00 11.49 -8.54
N ASN A 67 -2.83 12.44 -9.47
CA ASN A 67 -1.55 13.13 -9.72
C ASN A 67 -0.35 12.18 -9.93
N GLY A 68 -0.57 11.00 -10.52
CA GLY A 68 0.47 10.01 -10.78
C GLY A 68 0.87 9.15 -9.58
N GLU A 69 0.23 9.33 -8.42
CA GLU A 69 0.33 8.43 -7.27
C GLU A 69 -0.93 7.58 -7.17
N TYR A 70 -0.79 6.32 -6.75
CA TYR A 70 -1.94 5.49 -6.39
C TYR A 70 -2.36 5.83 -4.98
N VAL A 71 -3.63 6.18 -4.80
CA VAL A 71 -4.21 6.60 -3.54
C VAL A 71 -5.42 5.74 -3.18
N ALA A 72 -5.50 5.32 -1.92
CA ALA A 72 -6.58 4.55 -1.35
C ALA A 72 -7.58 5.46 -0.63
N ALA A 73 -8.86 5.38 -0.98
CA ALA A 73 -9.96 5.96 -0.21
C ALA A 73 -10.53 4.93 0.77
N ALA A 74 -11.11 5.38 1.88
CA ALA A 74 -11.64 4.50 2.92
C ALA A 74 -12.86 3.66 2.48
N SER A 75 -13.49 3.98 1.35
CA SER A 75 -14.69 3.28 0.88
C SER A 75 -14.83 3.31 -0.65
N GLY A 76 -15.69 2.44 -1.19
CA GLY A 76 -16.12 2.48 -2.59
C GLY A 76 -15.31 1.61 -3.55
N GLY A 77 -14.46 0.72 -3.01
CA GLY A 77 -13.75 -0.29 -3.79
C GLY A 77 -13.79 -1.65 -3.12
N SER A 78 -12.90 -2.53 -3.53
CA SER A 78 -12.78 -3.92 -3.07
C SER A 78 -11.43 -4.23 -2.42
N ALA A 79 -10.60 -3.21 -2.18
CA ALA A 79 -9.27 -3.44 -1.63
C ALA A 79 -9.29 -3.52 -0.09
N ASP A 80 -8.58 -4.47 0.47
CA ASP A 80 -8.43 -4.62 1.92
C ASP A 80 -7.16 -3.96 2.42
N ASN A 81 -7.23 -3.31 3.58
CA ASN A 81 -6.05 -2.85 4.28
C ASN A 81 -5.27 -4.06 4.84
N ALA A 82 -4.14 -4.39 4.21
CA ALA A 82 -3.32 -5.54 4.61
C ALA A 82 -2.53 -5.28 5.90
N SER A 83 -2.31 -4.00 6.25
CA SER A 83 -1.43 -3.65 7.36
C SER A 83 -1.98 -4.06 8.73
N GLY A 84 -3.31 -4.19 8.85
CA GLY A 84 -3.96 -4.44 10.13
C GLY A 84 -3.87 -3.26 11.11
N VAL A 85 -3.41 -2.09 10.65
CA VAL A 85 -3.26 -0.86 11.45
C VAL A 85 -4.11 0.25 10.84
N GLU A 86 -4.64 1.13 11.67
CA GLU A 86 -5.36 2.33 11.19
C GLU A 86 -4.38 3.26 10.48
N LEU A 87 -4.70 3.60 9.23
CA LEU A 87 -3.90 4.52 8.40
C LEU A 87 -4.50 5.92 8.49
N SER A 88 -3.66 6.91 8.67
CA SER A 88 -4.02 8.33 8.51
C SER A 88 -3.79 8.78 7.06
N SER A 89 -4.41 9.89 6.69
CA SER A 89 -4.20 10.50 5.37
C SER A 89 -2.71 10.81 5.16
N GLY A 90 -2.15 10.36 4.04
CA GLY A 90 -0.74 10.50 3.69
C GLY A 90 0.15 9.33 4.09
N ASP A 91 -0.35 8.37 4.88
CA ASP A 91 0.39 7.14 5.18
C ASP A 91 0.44 6.21 3.96
N TYR A 92 1.41 5.32 3.92
CA TYR A 92 1.59 4.36 2.84
C TYR A 92 1.63 2.94 3.39
N ALA A 93 0.86 2.06 2.79
CA ALA A 93 0.71 0.67 3.23
C ALA A 93 0.38 -0.23 2.04
N TRP A 94 0.40 -1.53 2.29
CA TRP A 94 -0.02 -2.56 1.35
C TRP A 94 -1.52 -2.82 1.46
N PHE A 95 -2.15 -3.00 0.30
CA PHE A 95 -3.57 -3.34 0.20
C PHE A 95 -3.74 -4.59 -0.65
N ILE A 96 -4.62 -5.48 -0.22
CA ILE A 96 -5.02 -6.66 -1.00
C ILE A 96 -5.96 -6.17 -2.11
N ILE A 97 -5.77 -6.64 -3.34
CA ILE A 97 -6.56 -6.22 -4.52
C ILE A 97 -7.21 -7.38 -5.27
N ASP A 98 -7.29 -8.56 -4.64
CA ASP A 98 -7.88 -9.78 -5.21
C ASP A 98 -9.42 -9.74 -5.24
#